data_AF-A0A7S3ABK0-F1
#
_entry.id   AF-A0A7S3ABK0-F1
#
_cell.length_a   1.000
_cell.length_b   1.000
_cell.length_c   1.000
_cell.angle_alpha   90.00
_cell.angle_beta   90.00
_cell.angle_gamma   90.00
#
_symmetry.space_group_name_H-M   'P 1'
#
loop_
_entity.id
_entity.type
_entity.pdbx_description
1 polymer ?
#
loop_
_entity_poly.entity_id
_entity_poly.type
_entity_poly.pdbx_seq_one_letter_code
_entity_poly.pdbx_strand_id
1 'polypeptide(L)'
;MGEGSFKTLKAFLDTGDIITAKGVAKRTEKGELSINISEYSVLTKALQPLPDKFHGFTDIEKRYRQRHLDLICNESSKAALRARSKIVSHIRRFLEDRDFIEMET
;
A
#
# COMPACT_ATOMS: atom_id res chain seq x y z
N MET A 1 3.87 -9.05 23.07
CA MET A 1 3.38 -7.98 23.98
C MET A 1 2.60 -8.59 25.13
N GLY A 2 2.49 -7.91 26.29
CA GLY A 2 1.56 -8.31 27.36
C GLY A 2 0.10 -8.03 26.96
N GLU A 3 -0.85 -8.77 27.55
CA GLU A 3 -2.29 -8.73 27.18
C GLU A 3 -2.91 -7.32 27.20
N GLY A 4 -2.49 -6.46 28.14
CA GLY A 4 -2.99 -5.08 28.23
C GLY A 4 -2.58 -4.18 27.06
N SER A 5 -1.42 -4.42 26.44
CA SER A 5 -0.90 -3.60 25.35
C SER A 5 -1.65 -3.87 24.03
N PHE A 6 -2.08 -5.10 23.79
CA PHE A 6 -2.85 -5.45 22.59
C PHE A 6 -4.26 -4.85 22.60
N LYS A 7 -4.93 -4.83 23.76
CA LYS A 7 -6.27 -4.25 23.91
C LYS A 7 -6.26 -2.74 23.64
N THR A 8 -5.24 -2.04 24.15
CA THR A 8 -5.03 -0.61 23.87
C THR A 8 -4.76 -0.37 22.39
N LEU A 9 -3.86 -1.14 21.77
CA LEU A 9 -3.58 -1.04 20.33
C LEU A 9 -4.87 -1.19 19.51
N LYS A 10 -5.69 -2.19 19.80
CA LYS A 10 -6.96 -2.42 19.08
C LYS A 10 -7.97 -1.29 19.26
N ALA A 11 -7.96 -0.60 20.40
CA ALA A 11 -8.87 0.51 20.67
C ALA A 11 -8.45 1.82 19.98
N PHE A 12 -7.16 2.02 19.70
CA PHE A 12 -6.62 3.26 19.15
C PHE A 12 -6.38 3.24 17.64
N LEU A 13 -6.37 2.06 17.01
CA LEU A 13 -6.15 1.92 15.57
C LEU A 13 -7.45 1.83 14.78
N ASP A 14 -7.47 2.53 13.65
CA ASP A 14 -8.55 2.52 12.68
C ASP A 14 -8.08 1.96 11.34
N THR A 15 -9.04 1.56 10.51
CA THR A 15 -8.74 1.09 9.15
C THR A 15 -8.23 2.26 8.31
N GLY A 16 -7.02 2.09 7.76
CA GLY A 16 -6.35 3.12 6.95
C GLY A 16 -5.18 3.80 7.66
N ASP A 17 -5.03 3.59 8.98
CA ASP A 17 -3.85 4.07 9.70
C ASP A 17 -2.56 3.49 9.12
N ILE A 18 -1.53 4.34 9.03
CA ILE A 18 -0.19 3.91 8.67
C ILE A 18 0.60 3.72 9.96
N ILE A 19 1.08 2.50 10.19
CA ILE A 19 1.82 2.13 11.39
C ILE A 19 3.15 1.48 11.03
N THR A 20 4.11 1.56 11.94
CA THR A 20 5.22 0.62 11.99
C THR A 20 4.88 -0.51 12.96
N ALA A 21 5.34 -1.71 12.64
CA ALA A 21 5.30 -2.85 13.54
C ALA A 21 6.61 -3.62 13.42
N LYS A 22 7.24 -3.91 14.56
CA LYS A 22 8.48 -4.68 14.66
C LYS A 22 8.24 -5.85 15.62
N GLY A 23 8.79 -7.01 15.28
CA GLY A 23 8.60 -8.21 16.05
C GLY A 23 9.20 -9.44 15.36
N VAL A 24 8.79 -10.62 15.84
CA VAL A 24 9.30 -11.90 15.34
C VAL A 24 8.29 -12.51 14.37
N ALA A 25 8.76 -12.96 13.21
CA ALA A 25 7.92 -13.69 12.27
C ALA A 25 7.46 -15.03 12.89
N LYS A 26 6.18 -15.36 12.74
CA LYS A 26 5.58 -16.62 13.18
C LYS A 26 4.57 -17.14 12.17
N ARG A 27 4.18 -18.40 12.29
CA ARG A 27 3.00 -18.95 11.62
C ARG A 27 1.91 -19.23 12.65
N THR A 28 0.65 -18.96 12.29
CA THR A 28 -0.50 -19.36 13.11
C THR A 28 -0.72 -20.87 13.00
N GLU A 29 -1.57 -21.43 13.88
CA GLU A 29 -1.96 -22.86 13.81
C GLU A 29 -2.61 -23.21 12.45
N LYS A 30 -3.25 -22.23 11.80
CA LYS A 30 -3.83 -22.37 10.46
C LYS A 30 -2.83 -22.13 9.32
N GLY A 31 -1.55 -21.88 9.63
CA GLY A 31 -0.46 -21.72 8.66
C GLY A 31 -0.23 -20.30 8.13
N GLU A 32 -1.03 -19.31 8.56
CA GLU A 32 -0.91 -17.92 8.09
C GLU A 32 0.39 -17.28 8.59
N LEU A 33 1.12 -16.62 7.70
CA LEU A 33 2.31 -15.85 8.06
C LEU A 33 1.89 -14.61 8.85
N SER A 34 2.51 -14.39 10.01
CA SER A 34 2.17 -13.33 10.94
C SER A 34 3.40 -12.77 11.63
N ILE A 35 3.29 -11.58 12.23
CA ILE A 35 4.34 -10.99 13.06
C ILE A 35 3.85 -10.95 14.50
N ASN A 36 4.62 -11.53 15.43
CA ASN A 36 4.43 -11.34 16.86
C ASN A 36 5.08 -10.01 17.27
N ILE A 37 4.27 -8.97 17.35
CA ILE A 37 4.73 -7.59 17.55
C ILE A 37 5.36 -7.43 18.94
N SER A 38 6.54 -6.81 18.99
CA SER A 38 7.21 -6.36 20.21
C SER A 38 7.16 -4.84 20.38
N GLU A 39 7.11 -4.10 19.26
CA GLU A 39 7.07 -2.64 19.20
C GLU A 39 6.21 -2.19 18.02
N TYR A 40 5.45 -1.11 18.20
CA TYR A 40 4.70 -0.46 17.12
C TYR A 40 4.68 1.05 17.34
N SER A 41 4.44 1.79 16.27
CA SER A 41 4.18 3.24 16.34
C SER A 41 3.19 3.64 15.25
N VAL A 42 2.33 4.60 15.55
CA VAL A 42 1.44 5.22 14.56
C VAL A 42 2.23 6.29 13.83
N LEU A 43 2.46 6.10 12.54
CA LEU A 43 3.11 7.10 11.68
C LEU A 43 2.12 8.18 11.25
N THR A 44 0.91 7.77 10.89
CA THR A 44 -0.15 8.69 10.46
C THR A 44 -1.51 8.09 10.74
N LYS A 45 -2.38 8.90 11.37
CA LYS A 45 -3.77 8.56 11.62
C LYS A 45 -4.61 8.82 10.37
N ALA A 46 -5.44 7.86 9.97
CA ALA A 46 -6.46 8.08 8.96
C ALA A 46 -7.61 8.90 9.58
N LEU A 47 -7.80 10.12 9.09
CA LEU A 47 -8.89 11.00 9.53
C LEU A 47 -10.23 10.66 8.88
N GLN A 48 -10.21 9.86 7.81
CA GLN A 48 -11.38 9.37 7.10
C GLN A 48 -11.23 7.86 6.90
N PRO A 49 -12.31 7.08 7.07
CA PRO A 49 -12.26 5.64 6.85
C PRO A 49 -11.97 5.34 5.37
N LEU A 50 -11.24 4.26 5.13
CA LEU A 50 -11.05 3.76 3.76
C LEU A 50 -12.42 3.38 3.15
N PRO A 51 -12.60 3.58 1.83
CA PRO A 51 -13.76 3.06 1.12
C PRO A 51 -13.84 1.54 1.28
N ASP A 52 -15.06 1.01 1.42
CA ASP A 52 -15.27 -0.42 1.60
C ASP A 52 -14.66 -1.22 0.43
N LYS A 53 -13.81 -2.19 0.74
CA LYS A 53 -13.14 -3.03 -0.26
C LYS A 53 -14.14 -3.86 -1.08
N PHE A 54 -15.31 -4.18 -0.53
CA PHE A 54 -16.29 -5.05 -1.19
C PHE A 54 -17.23 -4.31 -2.14
N HIS A 55 -17.48 -3.01 -1.95
CA HIS A 55 -18.47 -2.26 -2.74
C HIS A 55 -17.95 -0.92 -3.32
N GLY A 56 -16.83 -0.36 -2.83
CA GLY A 56 -16.83 1.08 -2.55
C GLY A 56 -15.89 2.00 -3.32
N PHE A 57 -15.03 1.53 -4.23
CA PHE A 57 -14.18 2.46 -5.00
C PHE A 57 -14.13 2.14 -6.50
N THR A 58 -15.31 2.01 -7.09
CA THR A 58 -15.55 1.66 -8.50
C THR A 58 -15.89 2.88 -9.37
N ASP A 59 -16.47 3.93 -8.78
CA ASP A 59 -16.80 5.20 -9.45
C ASP A 59 -15.56 5.77 -10.14
N ILE A 60 -15.60 5.79 -11.47
CA ILE A 60 -14.48 6.14 -12.33
C ILE A 60 -14.05 7.59 -12.09
N GLU A 61 -14.99 8.53 -11.95
CA GLU A 61 -14.63 9.92 -11.72
C GLU A 61 -13.96 10.11 -10.36
N LYS A 62 -14.50 9.48 -9.31
CA LYS A 62 -13.88 9.53 -7.98
C LYS A 62 -12.49 8.91 -7.99
N ARG A 63 -12.28 7.81 -8.72
CA ARG A 63 -10.95 7.20 -8.87
C ARG A 63 -9.94 8.13 -9.51
N TYR A 64 -10.34 8.90 -10.52
CA TYR A 64 -9.45 9.90 -11.13
C TYR A 64 -9.19 11.09 -10.20
N ARG A 65 -10.19 11.58 -9.48
CA ARG A 65 -10.05 12.71 -8.54
C ARG A 65 -9.27 12.34 -7.27
N GLN A 66 -9.43 11.11 -6.78
CA GLN A 66 -8.83 10.61 -5.55
C GLN A 66 -7.94 9.39 -5.87
N ARG A 67 -6.96 9.60 -6.75
CA ARG A 67 -6.07 8.53 -7.23
C ARG A 67 -5.29 7.82 -6.12
N HIS A 68 -5.00 8.48 -5.01
CA HIS A 68 -4.35 7.86 -3.85
C HIS A 68 -5.22 6.76 -3.23
N LEU A 69 -6.54 6.99 -3.08
CA LEU A 69 -7.49 5.97 -2.62
C LEU A 69 -7.62 4.83 -3.64
N ASP A 70 -7.64 5.16 -4.93
CA ASP A 70 -7.67 4.16 -6.00
C ASP A 70 -6.49 3.18 -5.91
N LEU A 71 -5.28 3.71 -5.68
CA LEU A 71 -4.08 2.90 -5.57
C LEU A 71 -4.02 2.06 -4.28
N ILE A 72 -4.71 2.47 -3.22
CA ILE A 72 -4.82 1.69 -1.97
C ILE A 72 -5.85 0.57 -2.12
N CYS A 73 -7.00 0.86 -2.70
CA CYS A 73 -8.15 -0.05 -2.75
C CYS A 73 -8.13 -1.02 -3.95
N ASN A 74 -7.57 -0.61 -5.10
CA ASN A 74 -7.63 -1.38 -6.34
C ASN A 74 -6.25 -1.90 -6.77
N GLU A 75 -6.02 -3.20 -6.61
CA GLU A 75 -4.78 -3.85 -7.06
C GLU A 75 -4.57 -3.76 -8.59
N SER A 76 -5.65 -3.75 -9.38
CA SER A 76 -5.56 -3.57 -10.84
C SER A 76 -5.01 -2.20 -11.22
N SER A 77 -5.45 -1.12 -10.54
CA SER A 77 -4.92 0.24 -10.71
C SER A 77 -3.43 0.30 -10.38
N LYS A 78 -3.02 -0.36 -9.28
CA LYS A 78 -1.62 -0.44 -8.85
C LYS A 78 -0.76 -1.24 -9.83
N ALA A 79 -1.27 -2.36 -10.35
CA ALA A 79 -0.62 -3.16 -11.37
C ALA A 79 -0.42 -2.38 -12.67
N ALA A 80 -1.45 -1.66 -13.13
CA ALA A 80 -1.37 -0.81 -14.33
C ALA A 80 -0.32 0.31 -14.16
N LEU A 81 -0.27 0.95 -12.98
CA LEU A 81 0.75 1.97 -12.70
C LEU A 81 2.17 1.39 -12.74
N ARG A 82 2.38 0.23 -12.11
CA ARG A 82 3.67 -0.48 -12.15
C ARG A 82 4.06 -0.88 -13.57
N ALA A 83 3.11 -1.39 -14.36
CA ALA A 83 3.32 -1.75 -15.75
C ALA A 83 3.74 -0.53 -16.58
N ARG A 84 3.03 0.60 -16.45
CA ARG A 84 3.40 1.86 -17.12
C ARG A 84 4.82 2.29 -16.78
N SER A 85 5.19 2.27 -15.50
CA SER A 85 6.56 2.61 -15.07
C SER A 85 7.59 1.69 -15.72
N LYS A 86 7.35 0.37 -15.74
CA LYS A 86 8.21 -0.60 -16.40
C LYS A 86 8.32 -0.37 -17.91
N ILE A 87 7.21 -0.09 -18.58
CA ILE A 87 7.17 0.17 -20.03
C ILE A 87 8.04 1.38 -20.37
N VAL A 88 7.83 2.52 -19.71
CA VAL A 88 8.63 3.73 -19.94
C VAL A 88 10.10 3.45 -19.68
N SER A 89 10.40 2.77 -18.58
CA SER A 89 11.77 2.41 -18.21
C SER A 89 12.43 1.46 -19.23
N HIS A 90 11.66 0.54 -19.83
CA HIS A 90 12.15 -0.34 -20.89
C HIS A 90 12.37 0.40 -22.20
N ILE A 91 11.49 1.31 -22.58
CA ILE A 91 11.65 2.12 -23.80
C ILE A 91 12.94 2.95 -23.70
N ARG A 92 13.17 3.61 -22.56
CA ARG A 92 14.41 4.37 -22.31
C ARG A 92 15.65 3.50 -22.49
N ARG A 93 15.73 2.39 -21.73
CA ARG A 93 16.86 1.45 -21.84
C ARG A 93 17.07 0.94 -23.27
N PHE A 94 16.00 0.59 -23.97
CA PHE A 94 16.08 0.08 -25.33
C PHE A 94 16.73 1.08 -26.32
N LEU A 95 16.45 2.37 -26.14
CA LEU A 95 17.00 3.45 -26.95
C LEU A 95 18.42 3.82 -26.51
N GLU A 96 18.67 3.89 -25.19
CA GLU A 96 20.01 4.10 -24.62
C GLU A 96 21.00 3.03 -25.09
N ASP A 97 20.59 1.75 -25.10
CA ASP A 97 21.38 0.61 -25.60
C ASP A 97 21.72 0.73 -27.11
N ARG A 98 21.17 1.72 -27.81
CA ARG A 98 21.36 2.01 -29.24
C ARG A 98 21.95 3.41 -29.47
N ASP A 99 22.57 3.99 -28.45
CA ASP A 99 23.24 5.28 -28.50
C ASP A 99 22.30 6.48 -28.81
N PHE A 100 20.99 6.34 -28.59
CA PHE A 100 20.08 7.50 -28.62
C PHE A 100 20.23 8.33 -27.33
N ILE A 101 20.08 9.65 -27.46
CA ILE A 101 20.17 10.61 -26.35
C ILE A 101 18.77 11.14 -26.03
N GLU A 102 18.32 11.00 -24.78
CA GLU A 102 17.07 11.60 -24.30
C GLU A 102 17.25 13.13 -24.15
N MET A 103 16.39 13.93 -24.77
CA MET A 103 16.43 15.40 -24.71
C MET A 103 15.02 15.97 -24.44
N GLU A 104 14.94 17.08 -23.69
CA GLU A 104 13.71 17.85 -23.48
C GLU A 104 13.75 19.11 -24.35
N THR A 105 12.64 19.42 -25.03
CA THR A 105 12.51 20.58 -25.94
C THR A 105 11.44 21.54 -25.43
#